data_AF-A0A2H9SSV5-F1
#
_entry.id   AF-A0A2H9SSV5-F1
#
_cell.length_a   1.000
_cell.length_b   1.000
_cell.length_c   1.000
_cell.angle_alpha   90.00
_cell.angle_beta   90.00
_cell.angle_gamma   90.00
#
_symmetry.space_group_name_H-M   'P 1'
#
loop_
_entity.id
_entity.type
_entity.pdbx_description
1 polymer ?
#
loop_
_entity_poly.entity_id
_entity_poly.type
_entity_poly.pdbx_seq_one_letter_code
_entity_poly.pdbx_strand_id
1 'polypeptide(L)'
;MSDDLDIELLKQKYLADMAEHARLELEKSAELINQFRKIVTSKGIIFDSITFDYVQTIGILATAPGLARKLLNISPSERDGLFAFDEIVQMFPSNDSQEGYFIGKDCMLMAHPCFRRRMQPMANWAPRFVAQFWQLDLPNCKKFIAIDEDRVRINVDDSSYMELDTWYGAPFDEDITKIENGIVKLRPPLDLKPHHIDMFFASTYCLDIKWSEAYRIKSFQALEIKTEETQLTIENEIYYPARYLHAEFDIDAGIFRHFDGAIQLFTEDEYFRRRDLDFNITFKDQEHIKARSIKVFKLNGEITVDLWVELCCQFFTANPLTFEYFAGVYPAHIAEIVDTVRKRVLSN
;
A
#
# COMPACT_ATOMS: atom_id res chain seq x y z
N MET A 1 16.85 -17.01 25.97
CA MET A 1 16.34 -18.39 26.19
C MET A 1 15.11 -18.43 27.10
N SER A 2 15.11 -17.87 28.33
CA SER A 2 13.87 -17.74 29.12
C SER A 2 12.92 -16.70 28.51
N ASP A 3 13.45 -15.51 28.23
CA ASP A 3 12.66 -14.38 27.72
C ASP A 3 12.04 -14.64 26.34
N ASP A 4 12.73 -15.37 25.45
CA ASP A 4 12.21 -15.70 24.11
C ASP A 4 11.03 -16.68 24.19
N LEU A 5 11.07 -17.62 25.14
CA LEU A 5 9.99 -18.58 25.37
C LEU A 5 8.77 -17.88 25.98
N ASP A 6 9.00 -16.93 26.89
CA ASP A 6 7.95 -16.10 27.49
C ASP A 6 7.28 -15.19 26.44
N ILE A 7 8.06 -14.60 25.53
CA ILE A 7 7.54 -13.80 24.41
C ILE A 7 6.69 -14.67 23.47
N GLU A 8 7.16 -15.86 23.12
CA GLU A 8 6.43 -16.77 22.24
C GLU A 8 5.12 -17.24 22.86
N LEU A 9 5.13 -17.55 24.17
CA LEU A 9 3.92 -17.91 24.91
C LEU A 9 2.92 -16.75 24.97
N LEU A 10 3.40 -15.52 25.20
CA LEU A 10 2.57 -14.32 25.19
C LEU A 10 1.94 -14.07 23.82
N LYS A 11 2.72 -14.24 22.73
CA LYS A 11 2.21 -14.14 21.35
C LYS A 11 1.12 -15.18 21.08
N GLN A 12 1.36 -16.44 21.43
CA GLN A 12 0.37 -17.52 21.24
C GLN A 12 -0.92 -17.24 22.00
N LYS A 13 -0.82 -16.80 23.26
CA LYS A 13 -1.97 -16.43 24.06
C LYS A 13 -2.73 -15.25 23.43
N TYR A 14 -2.02 -14.21 23.01
CA TYR A 14 -2.62 -13.07 22.32
C TYR A 14 -3.39 -13.50 21.06
N LEU A 15 -2.80 -14.35 20.22
CA LEU A 15 -3.45 -14.86 19.01
C LEU A 15 -4.70 -15.70 19.34
N ALA A 16 -4.65 -16.51 20.39
CA ALA A 16 -5.80 -17.29 20.86
C ALA A 16 -6.94 -16.39 21.37
N ASP A 17 -6.61 -15.37 22.17
CA ASP A 17 -7.57 -14.39 22.67
C ASP A 17 -8.23 -13.62 21.52
N MET A 18 -7.45 -13.27 20.48
CA MET A 18 -7.98 -12.64 19.26
C MET A 18 -8.91 -13.55 18.46
N ALA A 19 -8.56 -14.83 18.30
CA ALA A 19 -9.41 -15.79 17.61
C ALA A 19 -10.73 -16.02 18.37
N GLU A 20 -10.68 -16.11 19.70
CA GLU A 20 -11.87 -16.26 20.52
C GLU A 20 -12.76 -15.01 20.48
N HIS A 21 -12.16 -13.81 20.53
CA HIS A 21 -12.90 -12.57 20.37
C HIS A 21 -13.60 -12.49 19.00
N ALA A 22 -12.89 -12.84 17.92
CA ALA A 22 -13.47 -12.88 16.58
C ALA A 22 -14.65 -13.86 16.48
N ARG A 23 -14.53 -15.04 17.09
CA ARG A 23 -15.62 -16.02 17.17
C ARG A 23 -16.85 -15.45 17.86
N LEU A 24 -16.66 -14.80 19.01
CA LEU A 24 -17.76 -14.20 19.78
C LEU A 24 -18.45 -13.07 19.00
N GLU A 25 -17.70 -12.22 18.29
CA GLU A 25 -18.27 -11.14 17.48
C GLU A 25 -19.05 -11.68 16.26
N LEU A 26 -18.58 -12.76 15.64
CA LEU A 26 -19.34 -13.45 14.59
C LEU A 26 -20.64 -14.06 15.10
N GLU A 27 -20.64 -14.64 16.30
CA GLU A 27 -21.85 -15.19 16.95
C GLU A 27 -22.88 -14.09 17.25
N LYS A 28 -22.43 -12.95 17.78
CA LYS A 28 -23.29 -11.77 17.99
C LYS A 28 -23.85 -11.23 16.67
N SER A 29 -23.10 -11.36 15.59
CA SER A 29 -23.46 -10.87 14.25
C SER A 29 -24.20 -11.91 13.39
N ALA A 30 -24.66 -13.02 13.97
CA ALA A 30 -25.29 -14.10 13.21
C ALA A 30 -26.52 -13.66 12.41
N GLU A 31 -27.33 -12.74 12.95
CA GLU A 31 -28.49 -12.20 12.21
C GLU A 31 -28.04 -11.41 10.97
N LEU A 32 -27.06 -10.52 11.13
CA LEU A 32 -26.47 -9.73 10.04
C LEU A 32 -25.90 -10.63 8.94
N ILE A 33 -25.14 -11.66 9.32
CA ILE A 33 -24.58 -12.65 8.38
C ILE A 33 -25.69 -13.36 7.61
N ASN A 34 -26.76 -13.77 8.29
CA ASN A 34 -27.90 -14.42 7.65
C ASN A 34 -28.68 -13.48 6.72
N GLN A 35 -28.84 -12.21 7.08
CA GLN A 35 -29.44 -11.19 6.23
C GLN A 35 -28.60 -10.96 4.96
N PHE A 36 -27.27 -10.85 5.10
CA PHE A 36 -26.36 -10.71 3.98
C PHE A 36 -26.42 -11.92 3.03
N ARG A 37 -26.44 -13.14 3.57
CA ARG A 37 -26.63 -14.37 2.75
C ARG A 37 -27.91 -14.31 1.92
N LYS A 38 -29.03 -13.88 2.53
CA LYS A 38 -30.31 -13.71 1.80
C LYS A 38 -30.21 -12.69 0.69
N ILE A 39 -29.50 -11.57 0.90
CA ILE A 39 -29.26 -10.56 -0.14
C ILE A 39 -28.50 -11.17 -1.32
N VAL A 40 -27.40 -11.89 -1.06
CA VAL A 40 -26.63 -12.56 -2.11
C VAL A 40 -27.49 -13.54 -2.90
N THR A 41 -28.28 -14.39 -2.20
CA THR A 41 -29.20 -15.34 -2.84
C THR A 41 -30.29 -14.64 -3.66
N SER A 42 -30.84 -13.52 -3.18
CA SER A 42 -31.88 -12.76 -3.87
C SER A 42 -31.41 -12.15 -5.19
N LYS A 43 -30.10 -11.86 -5.30
CA LYS A 43 -29.46 -11.40 -6.54
C LYS A 43 -29.13 -12.54 -7.51
N GLY A 44 -29.43 -13.79 -7.14
CA GLY A 44 -29.13 -14.97 -7.96
C GLY A 44 -27.63 -15.26 -8.10
N ILE A 45 -26.79 -14.73 -7.22
CA ILE A 45 -25.34 -14.89 -7.29
C ILE A 45 -24.96 -16.20 -6.59
N ILE A 46 -24.20 -17.04 -7.27
CA ILE A 46 -23.72 -18.31 -6.76
C ILE A 46 -22.22 -18.20 -6.48
N PHE A 47 -21.83 -18.59 -5.27
CA PHE A 47 -20.44 -18.75 -4.84
C PHE A 47 -20.25 -20.16 -4.31
N ASP A 48 -19.10 -20.77 -4.59
CA ASP A 48 -18.76 -22.11 -4.06
C ASP A 48 -18.71 -22.10 -2.53
N SER A 49 -18.16 -21.04 -1.96
CA SER A 49 -18.25 -20.73 -0.54
C SER A 49 -18.13 -19.23 -0.30
N ILE A 50 -18.85 -18.74 0.72
CA ILE A 50 -18.64 -17.42 1.31
C ILE A 50 -18.25 -17.65 2.77
N THR A 51 -17.09 -17.15 3.13
CA THR A 51 -16.58 -17.17 4.50
C THR A 51 -16.82 -15.82 5.16
N PHE A 52 -16.93 -15.85 6.49
CA PHE A 52 -17.13 -14.68 7.31
C PHE A 52 -16.05 -14.62 8.36
N ASP A 53 -15.51 -13.43 8.58
CA ASP A 53 -14.46 -13.19 9.57
C ASP A 53 -14.73 -11.88 10.32
N TYR A 54 -14.16 -11.72 11.49
CA TYR A 54 -14.15 -10.47 12.23
C TYR A 54 -12.71 -9.99 12.39
N VAL A 55 -12.46 -8.77 11.92
CA VAL A 55 -11.17 -8.11 12.09
C VAL A 55 -11.40 -6.84 12.87
N GLN A 56 -10.76 -6.71 14.03
CA GLN A 56 -10.99 -5.59 14.96
C GLN A 56 -10.83 -4.20 14.30
N THR A 57 -9.92 -4.07 13.34
CA THR A 57 -9.64 -2.81 12.63
C THR A 57 -10.58 -2.55 11.45
N ILE A 58 -11.45 -3.51 11.09
CA ILE A 58 -12.27 -3.46 9.88
C ILE A 58 -13.75 -3.67 10.19
N GLY A 59 -14.09 -4.69 10.98
CA GLY A 59 -15.46 -5.16 11.23
C GLY A 59 -15.69 -6.59 10.75
N ILE A 60 -16.96 -6.89 10.43
CA ILE A 60 -17.41 -8.18 9.93
C ILE A 60 -17.23 -8.21 8.41
N LEU A 61 -16.39 -9.11 7.94
CA LEU A 61 -16.05 -9.29 6.53
C LEU A 61 -16.79 -10.49 5.95
N ALA A 62 -17.32 -10.34 4.74
CA ALA A 62 -17.67 -11.45 3.87
C ALA A 62 -16.59 -11.59 2.79
N THR A 63 -16.15 -12.81 2.52
CA THR A 63 -15.07 -13.10 1.57
C THR A 63 -15.50 -14.18 0.58
N ALA A 64 -15.34 -13.91 -0.72
CA ALA A 64 -15.40 -14.90 -1.79
C ALA A 64 -14.74 -14.34 -3.07
N PRO A 65 -14.20 -15.19 -3.97
CA PRO A 65 -13.60 -14.71 -5.23
C PRO A 65 -14.57 -13.89 -6.09
N GLY A 66 -14.20 -12.63 -6.34
CA GLY A 66 -14.96 -11.62 -7.06
C GLY A 66 -16.26 -11.20 -6.36
N LEU A 67 -16.36 -11.33 -5.03
CA LEU A 67 -17.56 -11.02 -4.26
C LEU A 67 -18.06 -9.61 -4.53
N ALA A 68 -17.20 -8.59 -4.41
CA ALA A 68 -17.59 -7.20 -4.58
C ALA A 68 -18.10 -6.94 -6.01
N ARG A 69 -17.37 -7.41 -7.02
CA ARG A 69 -17.77 -7.27 -8.44
C ARG A 69 -19.14 -7.85 -8.71
N LYS A 70 -19.37 -9.10 -8.30
CA LYS A 70 -20.65 -9.79 -8.55
C LYS A 70 -21.79 -9.16 -7.75
N LEU A 71 -21.54 -8.83 -6.49
CA LEU A 71 -22.56 -8.27 -5.59
C LEU A 71 -23.02 -6.88 -6.04
N LEU A 72 -22.08 -6.05 -6.46
CA LEU A 72 -22.29 -4.65 -6.81
C LEU A 72 -22.47 -4.43 -8.31
N ASN A 73 -22.30 -5.49 -9.12
CA ASN A 73 -22.32 -5.44 -10.58
C ASN A 73 -21.37 -4.37 -11.16
N ILE A 74 -20.16 -4.32 -10.61
CA ILE A 74 -19.09 -3.39 -11.02
C ILE A 74 -17.99 -4.14 -11.76
N SER A 75 -17.38 -3.47 -12.73
CA SER A 75 -16.22 -3.98 -13.49
C SER A 75 -15.15 -2.90 -13.57
N PRO A 76 -13.85 -3.27 -13.63
CA PRO A 76 -12.78 -2.29 -13.83
C PRO A 76 -13.02 -1.47 -15.09
N SER A 77 -12.87 -0.16 -15.00
CA SER A 77 -12.99 0.76 -16.14
C SER A 77 -11.77 0.63 -17.08
N GLU A 78 -10.67 0.08 -16.57
CA GLU A 78 -9.38 0.01 -17.25
C GLU A 78 -8.82 -1.42 -17.33
N ARG A 79 -7.96 -1.68 -18.33
CA ARG A 79 -7.32 -3.00 -18.53
C ARG A 79 -6.34 -3.39 -17.41
N ASP A 80 -5.88 -2.41 -16.64
CA ASP A 80 -4.95 -2.60 -15.53
C ASP A 80 -5.67 -2.94 -14.20
N GLY A 81 -6.99 -3.19 -14.24
CA GLY A 81 -7.77 -3.62 -13.08
C GLY A 81 -8.27 -2.47 -12.20
N LEU A 82 -7.98 -1.22 -12.57
CA LEU A 82 -8.41 -0.05 -11.83
C LEU A 82 -9.85 0.37 -12.19
N PHE A 83 -10.52 0.96 -11.20
CA PHE A 83 -11.84 1.56 -11.34
C PHE A 83 -11.68 3.08 -11.38
N ALA A 84 -12.45 3.75 -12.24
CA ALA A 84 -12.54 5.20 -12.20
C ALA A 84 -13.14 5.62 -10.85
N PHE A 85 -12.45 6.52 -10.14
CA PHE A 85 -12.82 6.90 -8.78
C PHE A 85 -14.22 7.51 -8.71
N ASP A 86 -14.53 8.41 -9.64
CA ASP A 86 -15.82 9.13 -9.67
C ASP A 86 -16.99 8.18 -9.93
N GLU A 87 -16.79 7.12 -10.73
CA GLU A 87 -17.82 6.10 -10.96
C GLU A 87 -18.14 5.34 -9.67
N ILE A 88 -17.12 4.98 -8.88
CA ILE A 88 -17.31 4.32 -7.60
C ILE A 88 -18.01 5.24 -6.61
N VAL A 89 -17.57 6.49 -6.45
CA VAL A 89 -18.16 7.45 -5.50
C VAL A 89 -19.62 7.76 -5.83
N GLN A 90 -19.99 7.80 -7.12
CA GLN A 90 -21.38 7.99 -7.54
C GLN A 90 -22.29 6.82 -7.11
N MET A 91 -21.77 5.59 -7.10
CA MET A 91 -22.52 4.39 -6.69
C MET A 91 -22.47 4.16 -5.18
N PHE A 92 -21.33 4.48 -4.56
CA PHE A 92 -20.99 4.22 -3.17
C PHE A 92 -20.27 5.45 -2.61
N PRO A 93 -21.01 6.42 -2.06
CA PRO A 93 -20.42 7.63 -1.52
C PRO A 93 -19.33 7.30 -0.49
N SER A 94 -18.20 8.00 -0.58
CA SER A 94 -17.19 8.00 0.47
C SER A 94 -17.64 8.91 1.62
N ASN A 95 -17.23 8.59 2.84
CA ASN A 95 -17.35 9.48 3.98
C ASN A 95 -15.95 9.91 4.42
N ASP A 96 -15.74 11.21 4.65
CA ASP A 96 -14.47 11.78 5.12
C ASP A 96 -14.01 11.17 6.46
N SER A 97 -14.92 10.60 7.25
CA SER A 97 -14.60 9.94 8.52
C SER A 97 -14.31 8.43 8.41
N GLN A 98 -14.43 7.83 7.22
CA GLN A 98 -14.22 6.40 6.98
C GLN A 98 -13.31 6.17 5.76
N GLU A 99 -12.05 6.57 5.91
CA GLU A 99 -11.02 6.43 4.90
C GLU A 99 -10.91 4.98 4.39
N GLY A 100 -10.80 4.81 3.08
CA GLY A 100 -10.71 3.50 2.44
C GLY A 100 -12.00 2.68 2.40
N TYR A 101 -13.13 3.23 2.86
CA TYR A 101 -14.46 2.63 2.69
C TYR A 101 -15.33 3.48 1.76
N PHE A 102 -16.07 2.78 0.91
CA PHE A 102 -17.16 3.34 0.12
C PHE A 102 -18.47 2.76 0.65
N ILE A 103 -19.39 3.62 1.05
CA ILE A 103 -20.55 3.23 1.85
C ILE A 103 -21.70 2.84 0.93
N GLY A 104 -22.03 1.55 0.94
CA GLY A 104 -23.22 1.01 0.28
C GLY A 104 -24.35 0.76 1.25
N LYS A 105 -25.53 0.46 0.70
CA LYS A 105 -26.74 0.17 1.48
C LYS A 105 -26.62 -1.11 2.31
N ASP A 106 -26.11 -2.18 1.69
CA ASP A 106 -26.11 -3.54 2.25
C ASP A 106 -24.72 -4.00 2.71
N CYS A 107 -23.68 -3.31 2.26
CA CYS A 107 -22.28 -3.55 2.60
C CYS A 107 -21.43 -2.33 2.25
N MET A 108 -20.23 -2.25 2.80
CA MET A 108 -19.20 -1.28 2.41
C MET A 108 -18.17 -1.95 1.50
N LEU A 109 -17.88 -1.28 0.39
CA LEU A 109 -16.75 -1.60 -0.48
C LEU A 109 -15.47 -1.00 0.12
N MET A 110 -14.33 -1.63 -0.11
CA MET A 110 -13.04 -1.19 0.45
C MET A 110 -12.04 -0.87 -0.66
N ALA A 111 -11.10 0.03 -0.40
CA ALA A 111 -9.89 0.15 -1.21
C ALA A 111 -9.10 -1.19 -1.22
N HIS A 112 -8.21 -1.38 -2.18
CA HIS A 112 -7.44 -2.62 -2.28
C HIS A 112 -6.52 -2.84 -1.06
N PRO A 113 -6.40 -4.06 -0.50
CA PRO A 113 -5.59 -4.33 0.70
C PRO A 113 -4.11 -3.93 0.61
N CYS A 114 -3.57 -3.76 -0.59
CA CYS A 114 -2.21 -3.25 -0.79
C CYS A 114 -1.96 -1.84 -0.22
N PHE A 115 -3.00 -1.03 -0.01
CA PHE A 115 -2.85 0.26 0.66
C PHE A 115 -2.72 0.16 2.18
N ARG A 116 -2.95 -1.02 2.76
CA ARG A 116 -2.85 -1.22 4.22
C ARG A 116 -1.40 -1.23 4.66
N ARG A 117 -1.19 -1.02 5.96
CA ARG A 117 0.15 -1.11 6.58
C ARG A 117 0.82 -2.44 6.22
N ARG A 118 2.06 -2.37 5.74
CA ARG A 118 2.84 -3.53 5.24
C ARG A 118 2.13 -4.36 4.16
N MET A 119 1.14 -3.78 3.46
CA MET A 119 0.29 -4.46 2.46
C MET A 119 -0.48 -5.66 3.04
N GLN A 120 -0.65 -5.72 4.36
CA GLN A 120 -1.29 -6.85 5.04
C GLN A 120 -2.82 -6.72 4.99
N PRO A 121 -3.56 -7.74 4.51
CA PRO A 121 -5.01 -7.65 4.32
C PRO A 121 -5.84 -7.38 5.57
N MET A 122 -5.28 -7.64 6.76
CA MET A 122 -5.93 -7.46 8.08
C MET A 122 -5.51 -6.16 8.79
N ALA A 123 -4.52 -5.44 8.26
CA ALA A 123 -4.03 -4.20 8.87
C ALA A 123 -4.91 -2.99 8.53
N ASN A 124 -4.74 -1.86 9.22
CA ASN A 124 -5.48 -0.64 8.92
C ASN A 124 -4.95 0.11 7.68
N TRP A 125 -5.76 1.03 7.15
CA TRP A 125 -5.38 2.04 6.17
C TRP A 125 -4.48 3.06 6.86
N ALA A 126 -3.18 2.87 6.79
CA ALA A 126 -2.26 3.74 7.48
C ALA A 126 -1.00 4.06 6.68
N PRO A 127 -0.48 5.30 6.84
CA PRO A 127 -1.09 6.37 7.61
C PRO A 127 -2.12 7.15 6.80
N ARG A 128 -1.84 7.71 5.60
CA ARG A 128 -2.81 8.64 4.97
C ARG A 128 -2.88 8.65 3.45
N PHE A 129 -2.24 7.72 2.72
CA PHE A 129 -2.28 7.75 1.24
C PHE A 129 -3.73 7.73 0.71
N VAL A 130 -4.55 6.77 1.16
CA VAL A 130 -5.93 6.63 0.69
C VAL A 130 -6.78 7.85 1.06
N ALA A 131 -6.60 8.35 2.29
CA ALA A 131 -7.27 9.55 2.79
C ALA A 131 -6.99 10.77 1.91
N GLN A 132 -5.71 11.05 1.68
CA GLN A 132 -5.29 12.17 0.85
C GLN A 132 -5.79 11.98 -0.59
N PHE A 133 -5.63 10.78 -1.15
CA PHE A 133 -6.06 10.47 -2.51
C PHE A 133 -7.57 10.67 -2.72
N TRP A 134 -8.41 10.34 -1.72
CA TRP A 134 -9.87 10.63 -1.76
C TRP A 134 -10.16 12.12 -1.81
N GLN A 135 -9.46 12.89 -0.98
CA GLN A 135 -9.67 14.33 -0.80
C GLN A 135 -9.10 15.17 -1.96
N LEU A 136 -8.34 14.58 -2.89
CA LEU A 136 -7.82 15.29 -4.05
C LEU A 136 -8.96 15.82 -4.93
N ASP A 137 -9.11 17.13 -4.98
CA ASP A 137 -9.94 17.82 -5.97
C ASP A 137 -9.04 18.29 -7.12
N LEU A 138 -9.06 17.54 -8.23
CA LEU A 138 -8.22 17.77 -9.40
C LEU A 138 -9.11 17.80 -10.65
N PRO A 139 -9.71 18.96 -11.01
CA PRO A 139 -10.67 19.05 -12.12
C PRO A 139 -10.08 18.65 -13.48
N ASN A 140 -8.76 18.77 -13.64
CA ASN A 140 -8.03 18.42 -14.85
C ASN A 140 -7.30 17.06 -14.74
N CYS A 141 -7.69 16.20 -13.79
CA CYS A 141 -7.07 14.90 -13.58
C CYS A 141 -8.10 13.79 -13.39
N LYS A 142 -7.94 12.69 -14.12
CA LYS A 142 -8.72 11.47 -13.91
C LYS A 142 -8.07 10.60 -12.84
N LYS A 143 -8.83 10.29 -11.80
CA LYS A 143 -8.42 9.43 -10.68
C LYS A 143 -8.91 8.00 -10.89
N PHE A 144 -8.02 7.04 -10.70
CA PHE A 144 -8.34 5.62 -10.73
C PHE A 144 -7.73 4.92 -9.52
N ILE A 145 -8.46 3.94 -8.99
CA ILE A 145 -8.03 3.18 -7.82
C ILE A 145 -8.43 1.71 -7.90
N ALA A 146 -7.63 0.85 -7.29
CA ALA A 146 -7.95 -0.54 -7.05
C ALA A 146 -8.84 -0.68 -5.81
N ILE A 147 -9.81 -1.58 -5.88
CA ILE A 147 -10.73 -1.91 -4.79
C ILE A 147 -10.48 -3.34 -4.32
N ASP A 148 -10.95 -3.68 -3.13
CA ASP A 148 -10.99 -5.06 -2.68
C ASP A 148 -12.10 -5.82 -3.42
N GLU A 149 -11.72 -6.59 -4.43
CA GLU A 149 -12.69 -7.28 -5.29
C GLU A 149 -13.30 -8.53 -4.65
N ASP A 150 -12.64 -9.07 -3.61
CA ASP A 150 -12.97 -10.36 -3.00
C ASP A 150 -13.65 -10.22 -1.63
N ARG A 151 -13.54 -9.04 -1.00
CA ARG A 151 -14.07 -8.80 0.35
C ARG A 151 -14.94 -7.56 0.41
N VAL A 152 -16.00 -7.66 1.20
CA VAL A 152 -16.83 -6.52 1.59
C VAL A 152 -17.05 -6.54 3.09
N ARG A 153 -17.18 -5.36 3.71
CA ARG A 153 -17.59 -5.24 5.10
C ARG A 153 -19.11 -5.21 5.16
N ILE A 154 -19.72 -6.09 5.96
CA ILE A 154 -21.19 -6.23 5.97
C ILE A 154 -21.87 -5.47 7.10
N ASN A 155 -21.14 -5.11 8.17
CA ASN A 155 -21.65 -4.20 9.18
C ASN A 155 -21.52 -2.76 8.67
N VAL A 156 -22.61 -2.26 8.09
CA VAL A 156 -22.73 -0.87 7.60
C VAL A 156 -23.09 0.03 8.78
N ASP A 157 -22.08 0.59 9.43
CA ASP A 157 -22.19 1.48 10.58
C ASP A 157 -21.12 2.58 10.56
N ASP A 158 -21.13 3.46 11.56
CA ASP A 158 -20.17 4.56 11.67
C ASP A 158 -18.86 4.21 12.41
N SER A 159 -18.64 2.93 12.72
CA SER A 159 -17.43 2.51 13.43
C SER A 159 -16.23 2.44 12.49
N SER A 160 -15.15 3.10 12.88
CA SER A 160 -13.86 3.06 12.21
C SER A 160 -12.73 2.97 13.23
N TYR A 161 -11.64 2.29 12.83
CA TYR A 161 -10.41 2.26 13.60
C TYR A 161 -9.53 3.43 13.13
N MET A 162 -9.26 4.38 14.03
CA MET A 162 -8.49 5.57 13.72
C MET A 162 -7.06 5.43 14.24
N GLU A 163 -6.09 5.51 13.35
CA GLU A 163 -4.67 5.65 13.70
C GLU A 163 -4.29 7.13 13.53
N LEU A 164 -3.80 7.77 14.60
CA LEU A 164 -3.35 9.16 14.57
C LEU A 164 -1.87 9.29 14.15
N ASP A 165 -1.36 8.27 13.46
CA ASP A 165 -0.02 8.28 12.88
C ASP A 165 -0.01 9.26 11.71
N THR A 166 0.92 10.22 11.74
CA THR A 166 1.09 11.17 10.65
C THR A 166 2.46 11.02 10.03
N TRP A 167 2.48 11.07 8.70
CA TRP A 167 3.68 11.18 7.89
C TRP A 167 3.50 12.38 6.98
N TYR A 168 4.56 13.14 6.77
CA TYR A 168 4.54 14.35 5.94
C TYR A 168 5.34 14.10 4.66
N GLY A 169 5.17 14.94 3.65
CA GLY A 169 6.11 15.02 2.53
C GLY A 169 7.46 15.61 2.94
N ALA A 170 8.51 15.26 2.21
CA ALA A 170 9.78 16.00 2.27
C ALA A 170 9.63 17.35 1.55
N PRO A 171 10.28 18.42 2.05
CA PRO A 171 10.46 19.61 1.23
C PRO A 171 11.26 19.24 -0.02
N PHE A 172 10.82 19.73 -1.17
CA PHE A 172 11.49 19.51 -2.44
C PHE A 172 11.38 20.79 -3.27
N ASP A 173 12.52 21.45 -3.50
CA ASP A 173 12.61 22.71 -4.24
C ASP A 173 13.42 22.54 -5.54
N GLU A 174 13.60 21.29 -5.98
CA GLU A 174 14.34 21.02 -7.20
C GLU A 174 13.45 21.14 -8.43
N ASP A 175 13.93 21.93 -9.39
CA ASP A 175 13.38 22.00 -10.73
C ASP A 175 13.60 20.65 -11.44
N ILE A 176 12.50 19.92 -11.70
CA ILE A 176 12.53 18.59 -12.35
C ILE A 176 13.34 18.60 -13.66
N THR A 177 13.36 19.72 -14.38
CA THR A 177 14.10 19.84 -15.64
C THR A 177 15.62 19.75 -15.45
N LYS A 178 16.13 20.06 -14.26
CA LYS A 178 17.56 20.03 -13.91
C LYS A 178 18.01 18.71 -13.30
N ILE A 179 17.08 17.82 -12.92
CA ILE A 179 17.43 16.51 -12.36
C ILE A 179 18.15 15.68 -13.44
N GLU A 180 19.35 15.23 -13.14
CA GLU A 180 20.13 14.42 -14.08
C GLU A 180 19.50 13.04 -14.31
N ASN A 181 19.60 12.54 -15.54
CA ASN A 181 19.21 11.18 -15.83
C ASN A 181 20.20 10.23 -15.17
N GLY A 182 19.69 9.18 -14.52
CA GLY A 182 20.53 8.29 -13.76
C GLY A 182 19.74 7.42 -12.81
N ILE A 183 20.48 6.67 -12.00
CA ILE A 183 19.92 5.81 -10.96
C ILE A 183 20.51 6.25 -9.63
N VAL A 184 19.64 6.33 -8.63
CA VAL A 184 20.00 6.47 -7.22
C VAL A 184 19.53 5.22 -6.50
N LYS A 185 20.39 4.63 -5.68
CA LYS A 185 20.06 3.47 -4.84
C LYS A 185 20.38 3.80 -3.40
N LEU A 186 19.36 4.01 -2.60
CA LEU A 186 19.47 4.31 -1.17
C LEU A 186 19.26 3.04 -0.37
N ARG A 187 20.00 2.90 0.73
CA ARG A 187 19.88 1.80 1.69
C ARG A 187 19.93 2.35 3.10
N PRO A 188 19.26 1.70 4.07
CA PRO A 188 19.50 2.01 5.46
C PRO A 188 20.98 1.82 5.82
N PRO A 189 21.49 2.50 6.87
CA PRO A 189 22.88 2.35 7.28
C PRO A 189 23.25 0.90 7.62
N LEU A 190 24.37 0.43 7.08
CA LEU A 190 24.83 -0.98 7.20
C LEU A 190 25.12 -1.41 8.64
N ASP A 191 25.37 -0.45 9.54
CA ASP A 191 25.64 -0.69 10.95
C ASP A 191 24.37 -0.95 11.78
N LEU A 192 23.18 -0.75 11.20
CA LEU A 192 21.91 -1.04 11.86
C LEU A 192 21.57 -2.54 11.79
N LYS A 193 21.24 -3.11 12.94
CA LYS A 193 20.68 -4.46 13.08
C LYS A 193 19.29 -4.58 12.44
N PRO A 194 18.84 -5.79 12.03
CA PRO A 194 17.54 -6.00 11.37
C PRO A 194 16.33 -5.40 12.10
N HIS A 195 16.26 -5.52 13.43
CA HIS A 195 15.14 -4.95 14.20
C HIS A 195 15.10 -3.41 14.16
N HIS A 196 16.23 -2.72 13.96
CA HIS A 196 16.23 -1.27 13.74
C HIS A 196 15.68 -0.94 12.34
N ILE A 197 15.97 -1.77 11.33
CA ILE A 197 15.43 -1.61 9.97
C ILE A 197 13.92 -1.82 9.97
N ASP A 198 13.45 -2.85 10.66
CA ASP A 198 12.01 -3.11 10.84
C ASP A 198 11.30 -1.93 11.50
N MET A 199 11.87 -1.40 12.59
CA MET A 199 11.24 -0.37 13.41
C MET A 199 11.31 1.04 12.81
N PHE A 200 12.45 1.42 12.22
CA PHE A 200 12.71 2.81 11.82
C PHE A 200 12.76 3.03 10.31
N PHE A 201 12.86 1.95 9.52
CA PHE A 201 12.86 2.00 8.06
C PHE A 201 11.71 1.21 7.44
N ALA A 202 10.69 0.87 8.24
CA ALA A 202 9.52 0.10 7.81
C ALA A 202 9.88 -1.17 7.01
N SER A 203 10.91 -1.87 7.49
CA SER A 203 11.43 -3.09 6.87
C SER A 203 11.89 -2.86 5.42
N THR A 204 12.33 -1.64 5.07
CA THR A 204 12.85 -1.34 3.73
C THR A 204 14.30 -1.82 3.60
N TYR A 205 14.55 -2.63 2.59
CA TYR A 205 15.88 -3.07 2.19
C TYR A 205 16.60 -1.99 1.36
N CYS A 206 15.93 -1.45 0.36
CA CYS A 206 16.44 -0.34 -0.44
C CYS A 206 15.31 0.47 -1.10
N LEU A 207 15.66 1.69 -1.52
CA LEU A 207 14.86 2.51 -2.41
C LEU A 207 15.69 2.78 -3.68
N ASP A 208 15.27 2.15 -4.78
CA ASP A 208 15.86 2.37 -6.10
C ASP A 208 15.05 3.44 -6.83
N ILE A 209 15.71 4.46 -7.36
CA ILE A 209 15.09 5.55 -8.12
C ILE A 209 15.80 5.70 -9.46
N LYS A 210 15.04 5.96 -10.52
CA LYS A 210 15.56 6.21 -11.85
C LYS A 210 14.88 7.40 -12.49
N TRP A 211 15.70 8.27 -13.06
CA TRP A 211 15.27 9.29 -14.01
C TRP A 211 15.78 8.94 -15.41
N SER A 212 14.89 9.07 -16.37
CA SER A 212 15.23 8.99 -17.80
C SER A 212 14.47 10.06 -18.56
N GLU A 213 14.97 10.45 -19.73
CA GLU A 213 14.32 11.46 -20.55
C GLU A 213 14.24 10.98 -22.00
N ALA A 214 13.06 11.14 -22.60
CA ALA A 214 12.83 10.90 -24.01
C ALA A 214 11.71 11.83 -24.51
N TYR A 215 11.87 12.38 -25.72
CA TYR A 215 10.82 13.19 -26.37
C TYR A 215 10.25 14.32 -25.50
N ARG A 216 11.11 15.08 -24.80
CA ARG A 216 10.71 16.17 -23.87
C ARG A 216 9.89 15.71 -22.65
N ILE A 217 9.88 14.41 -22.36
CA ILE A 217 9.26 13.83 -21.17
C ILE A 217 10.35 13.26 -20.28
N LYS A 218 10.38 13.71 -19.03
CA LYS A 218 11.17 13.08 -17.97
C LYS A 218 10.32 12.02 -17.29
N SER A 219 10.81 10.79 -17.26
CA SER A 219 10.17 9.67 -16.56
C SER A 219 10.89 9.42 -15.24
N PHE A 220 10.12 9.40 -14.17
CA PHE A 220 10.53 8.98 -12.83
C PHE A 220 10.04 7.56 -12.57
N GLN A 221 10.91 6.73 -12.02
CA GLN A 221 10.56 5.41 -11.50
C GLN A 221 11.16 5.25 -10.12
N ALA A 222 10.39 4.72 -9.18
CA ALA A 222 10.89 4.36 -7.84
C ALA A 222 10.41 2.96 -7.44
N LEU A 223 11.29 2.19 -6.80
CA LEU A 223 11.00 0.86 -6.28
C LEU A 223 11.51 0.75 -4.84
N GLU A 224 10.58 0.67 -3.89
CA GLU A 224 10.86 0.34 -2.49
C GLU A 224 10.81 -1.18 -2.33
N ILE A 225 11.98 -1.79 -2.13
CA ILE A 225 12.11 -3.22 -1.85
C ILE A 225 12.11 -3.41 -0.34
N LYS A 226 11.26 -4.31 0.17
CA LYS A 226 11.22 -4.69 1.58
C LYS A 226 12.24 -5.79 1.90
N THR A 227 12.54 -6.00 3.18
CA THR A 227 13.37 -7.12 3.63
C THR A 227 12.65 -8.46 3.40
N GLU A 228 13.39 -9.56 3.44
CA GLU A 228 12.87 -10.93 3.24
C GLU A 228 11.82 -11.35 4.27
N GLU A 229 11.73 -10.64 5.40
CA GLU A 229 10.72 -10.88 6.43
C GLU A 229 9.33 -10.35 6.02
N THR A 230 9.26 -9.48 5.01
CA THR A 230 7.99 -8.97 4.50
C THR A 230 7.51 -9.88 3.36
N GLN A 231 6.44 -10.61 3.61
CA GLN A 231 5.87 -11.58 2.68
C GLN A 231 4.36 -11.40 2.56
N LEU A 232 3.83 -11.71 1.38
CA LEU A 232 2.39 -11.79 1.11
C LEU A 232 2.06 -13.18 0.58
N THR A 233 0.97 -13.76 1.09
CA THR A 233 0.40 -14.99 0.52
C THR A 233 -0.72 -14.63 -0.44
N ILE A 234 -0.57 -14.98 -1.71
CA ILE A 234 -1.58 -14.76 -2.76
C ILE A 234 -1.77 -16.07 -3.49
N GLU A 235 -3.01 -16.56 -3.59
CA GLU A 235 -3.32 -17.83 -4.29
C GLU A 235 -2.52 -19.03 -3.76
N ASN A 236 -2.24 -19.05 -2.45
CA ASN A 236 -1.39 -20.02 -1.73
C ASN A 236 0.10 -19.99 -2.07
N GLU A 237 0.56 -18.98 -2.82
CA GLU A 237 1.98 -18.76 -3.12
C GLU A 237 2.52 -17.61 -2.27
N ILE A 238 3.81 -17.68 -1.91
CA ILE A 238 4.49 -16.64 -1.14
C ILE A 238 5.21 -15.69 -2.10
N TYR A 239 4.98 -14.40 -1.92
CA TYR A 239 5.62 -13.32 -2.67
C TYR A 239 6.31 -12.33 -1.75
N TYR A 240 7.38 -11.74 -2.26
CA TYR A 240 8.11 -10.64 -1.65
C TYR A 240 7.67 -9.33 -2.32
N PRO A 241 6.87 -8.49 -1.65
CA PRO A 241 6.31 -7.31 -2.28
C PRO A 241 7.32 -6.15 -2.34
N ALA A 242 7.21 -5.37 -3.40
CA ALA A 242 7.86 -4.06 -3.52
C ALA A 242 6.86 -3.02 -3.99
N ARG A 243 6.92 -1.83 -3.41
CA ARG A 243 6.10 -0.70 -3.87
C ARG A 243 6.80 -0.04 -5.04
N TYR A 244 6.08 0.17 -6.13
CA TYR A 244 6.59 0.77 -7.35
C TYR A 244 5.78 2.02 -7.70
N LEU A 245 6.48 3.10 -8.07
CA LEU A 245 5.89 4.32 -8.60
C LEU A 245 6.46 4.62 -9.99
N HIS A 246 5.60 5.16 -10.86
CA HIS A 246 6.00 5.70 -12.16
C HIS A 246 5.33 7.05 -12.38
N ALA A 247 6.07 8.03 -12.88
CA ALA A 247 5.54 9.34 -13.22
C ALA A 247 6.15 9.87 -14.52
N GLU A 248 5.38 10.67 -15.26
CA GLU A 248 5.83 11.35 -16.47
C GLU A 248 5.68 12.86 -16.31
N PHE A 249 6.80 13.57 -16.32
CA PHE A 249 6.89 15.02 -16.27
C PHE A 249 7.02 15.58 -17.69
N ASP A 250 6.09 16.44 -18.06
CA ASP A 250 6.15 17.19 -19.31
C ASP A 250 7.02 18.44 -19.11
N ILE A 251 8.18 18.47 -19.77
CA ILE A 251 9.15 19.55 -19.61
C ILE A 251 8.59 20.88 -20.12
N ASP A 252 7.78 20.85 -21.17
CA ASP A 252 7.26 22.06 -21.80
C ASP A 252 6.10 22.63 -20.97
N ALA A 253 5.25 21.77 -20.41
CA ALA A 253 4.14 22.19 -19.54
C ALA A 253 4.55 22.44 -18.08
N GLY A 254 5.70 21.90 -17.64
CA GLY A 254 6.19 22.06 -16.27
C GLY A 254 5.37 21.29 -15.22
N ILE A 255 4.66 20.24 -15.62
CA ILE A 255 3.76 19.46 -14.77
C ILE A 255 3.91 17.96 -15.03
N PHE A 256 3.55 17.15 -14.04
CA PHE A 256 3.34 15.72 -14.28
C PHE A 256 2.01 15.53 -15.00
N ARG A 257 2.02 14.69 -16.04
CA ARG A 257 0.83 14.34 -16.85
C ARG A 257 0.28 12.95 -16.54
N HIS A 258 1.09 12.12 -15.87
CA HIS A 258 0.78 10.76 -15.51
C HIS A 258 1.53 10.41 -14.22
N PHE A 259 0.85 9.75 -13.29
CA PHE A 259 1.44 9.20 -12.08
C PHE A 259 0.67 7.95 -11.67
N ASP A 260 1.35 6.82 -11.52
CA ASP A 260 0.74 5.58 -11.07
C ASP A 260 1.60 4.84 -10.05
N GLY A 261 0.95 3.95 -9.32
CA GLY A 261 1.58 3.12 -8.32
C GLY A 261 1.10 1.68 -8.40
N ALA A 262 2.01 0.76 -8.13
CA ALA A 262 1.77 -0.67 -8.17
C ALA A 262 2.53 -1.40 -7.05
N ILE A 263 2.08 -2.61 -6.73
CA ILE A 263 2.84 -3.56 -5.93
C ILE A 263 3.42 -4.61 -6.88
N GLN A 264 4.74 -4.65 -6.98
CA GLN A 264 5.45 -5.73 -7.66
C GLN A 264 5.60 -6.90 -6.70
N LEU A 265 5.27 -8.10 -7.17
CA LEU A 265 5.28 -9.34 -6.43
C LEU A 265 6.37 -10.23 -7.01
N PHE A 266 7.47 -10.36 -6.27
CA PHE A 266 8.58 -11.21 -6.66
C PHE A 266 8.43 -12.59 -6.02
N THR A 267 8.73 -13.64 -6.77
CA THR A 267 9.05 -14.93 -6.15
C THR A 267 10.34 -14.81 -5.35
N GLU A 268 10.67 -15.82 -4.55
CA GLU A 268 11.92 -15.84 -3.78
C GLU A 268 13.16 -15.63 -4.66
N ASP A 269 13.28 -16.41 -5.74
CA ASP A 269 14.39 -16.32 -6.69
C ASP A 269 14.47 -14.93 -7.34
N GLU A 270 13.32 -14.39 -7.74
CA GLU A 270 13.25 -13.06 -8.35
C GLU A 270 13.64 -11.96 -7.35
N TYR A 271 13.23 -12.08 -6.09
CA TYR A 271 13.55 -11.13 -5.03
C TYR A 271 15.04 -11.06 -4.76
N PHE A 272 15.69 -12.20 -4.50
CA PHE A 272 17.13 -12.24 -4.22
C PHE A 272 17.95 -11.77 -5.42
N ARG A 273 17.49 -12.02 -6.64
CA ARG A 273 18.12 -11.48 -7.85
C ARG A 273 17.89 -9.98 -7.99
N ARG A 274 16.67 -9.48 -7.77
CA ARG A 274 16.32 -8.08 -8.01
C ARG A 274 16.88 -7.13 -6.95
N ARG A 275 16.90 -7.52 -5.67
CA ARG A 275 17.21 -6.61 -4.55
C ARG A 275 18.62 -6.01 -4.61
N ASP A 276 19.58 -6.74 -5.18
CA ASP A 276 20.97 -6.30 -5.29
C ASP A 276 21.30 -5.67 -6.66
N LEU A 277 20.42 -5.81 -7.66
CA LEU A 277 20.56 -5.18 -8.97
C LEU A 277 20.00 -3.75 -9.00
N ASP A 278 20.46 -2.95 -9.94
CA ASP A 278 19.88 -1.64 -10.25
C ASP A 278 18.91 -1.73 -11.45
N PHE A 279 18.17 -0.64 -11.72
CA PHE A 279 17.28 -0.56 -12.87
C PHE A 279 17.97 -0.65 -14.25
N ASN A 280 19.30 -0.55 -14.35
CA ASN A 280 20.03 -0.61 -15.62
C ASN A 280 20.41 -2.04 -16.00
N ILE A 281 20.79 -2.87 -15.02
CA ILE A 281 21.20 -4.27 -15.28
C ILE A 281 20.03 -5.08 -15.84
N THR A 282 18.79 -4.77 -15.43
CA THR A 282 17.59 -5.45 -15.96
C THR A 282 17.36 -5.21 -17.47
N PHE A 283 17.98 -4.20 -18.11
CA PHE A 283 17.76 -3.91 -19.54
C PHE A 283 18.81 -4.48 -20.50
N LYS A 284 19.99 -4.87 -20.01
CA LYS A 284 21.10 -5.35 -20.86
C LYS A 284 21.26 -6.87 -20.85
N ASP A 285 20.87 -7.54 -19.77
CA ASP A 285 20.91 -8.99 -19.69
C ASP A 285 19.58 -9.61 -20.16
N GLN A 286 19.65 -10.77 -20.83
CA GLN A 286 18.50 -11.52 -21.35
C GLN A 286 17.54 -12.03 -20.25
N GLU A 287 17.79 -11.69 -18.99
CA GLU A 287 17.03 -12.10 -17.82
C GLU A 287 16.23 -10.93 -17.25
N HIS A 288 15.31 -10.38 -18.04
CA HIS A 288 14.33 -9.43 -17.55
C HIS A 288 13.46 -10.09 -16.46
N ILE A 289 13.64 -9.69 -15.20
CA ILE A 289 12.74 -10.10 -14.10
C ILE A 289 11.42 -9.37 -14.31
N LYS A 290 10.40 -10.09 -14.80
CA LYS A 290 9.05 -9.56 -15.01
C LYS A 290 8.14 -10.02 -13.88
N ALA A 291 8.25 -9.33 -12.75
CA ALA A 291 7.39 -9.57 -11.60
C ALA A 291 5.90 -9.42 -11.95
N ARG A 292 5.06 -10.25 -11.31
CA ARG A 292 3.62 -10.01 -11.27
C ARG A 292 3.40 -8.63 -10.63
N SER A 293 2.52 -7.81 -11.20
CA SER A 293 2.28 -6.45 -10.71
C SER A 293 0.80 -6.21 -10.50
N ILE A 294 0.44 -5.67 -9.34
CA ILE A 294 -0.91 -5.21 -9.02
C ILE A 294 -0.87 -3.69 -9.04
N LYS A 295 -1.47 -3.07 -10.07
CA LYS A 295 -1.61 -1.61 -10.07
C LYS A 295 -2.67 -1.22 -9.03
N VAL A 296 -2.37 -0.21 -8.22
CA VAL A 296 -3.22 0.17 -7.09
C VAL A 296 -3.85 1.55 -7.27
N PHE A 297 -3.18 2.50 -7.92
CA PHE A 297 -3.78 3.78 -8.30
C PHE A 297 -3.18 4.32 -9.60
N LYS A 298 -3.88 5.26 -10.21
CA LYS A 298 -3.41 6.03 -11.37
C LYS A 298 -4.06 7.41 -11.39
N LEU A 299 -3.26 8.43 -11.66
CA LEU A 299 -3.65 9.81 -11.92
C LEU A 299 -3.22 10.18 -13.34
N ASN A 300 -4.16 10.63 -14.16
CA ASN A 300 -3.92 11.05 -15.53
C ASN A 300 -4.42 12.47 -15.74
N GLY A 301 -3.52 13.43 -15.93
CA GLY A 301 -3.84 14.84 -16.07
C GLY A 301 -2.84 15.71 -15.32
N GLU A 302 -3.24 16.93 -14.97
CA GLU A 302 -2.33 17.92 -14.41
C GLU A 302 -2.02 17.65 -12.92
N ILE A 303 -0.77 17.30 -12.63
CA ILE A 303 -0.28 17.00 -11.28
C ILE A 303 0.93 17.90 -11.00
N THR A 304 0.84 18.73 -9.95
CA THR A 304 1.94 19.62 -9.55
C THR A 304 3.10 18.83 -8.96
N VAL A 305 4.29 19.42 -8.97
CA VAL A 305 5.48 18.82 -8.35
C VAL A 305 5.24 18.56 -6.87
N ASP A 306 4.71 19.54 -6.13
CA ASP A 306 4.42 19.41 -4.70
C ASP A 306 3.48 18.24 -4.40
N LEU A 307 2.40 18.11 -5.19
CA LEU A 307 1.45 17.00 -5.02
C LEU A 307 2.11 15.65 -5.34
N TRP A 308 2.92 15.59 -6.38
CA TRP A 308 3.66 14.38 -6.72
C TRP A 308 4.63 13.96 -5.61
N VAL A 309 5.37 14.90 -5.00
CA VAL A 309 6.28 14.62 -3.87
C VAL A 309 5.51 14.13 -2.65
N GLU A 310 4.42 14.80 -2.29
CA GLU A 310 3.57 14.41 -1.16
C GLU A 310 3.04 12.99 -1.36
N LEU A 311 2.46 12.68 -2.52
CA LEU A 311 1.94 11.34 -2.80
C LEU A 311 3.04 10.27 -2.86
N CYS A 312 4.25 10.60 -3.34
CA CYS A 312 5.40 9.70 -3.26
C CYS A 312 5.73 9.35 -1.80
N CYS A 313 5.80 10.37 -0.93
CA CYS A 313 6.10 10.20 0.49
C CYS A 313 5.02 9.40 1.22
N GLN A 314 3.74 9.64 0.91
CA GLN A 314 2.63 8.86 1.46
C GLN A 314 2.60 7.43 0.92
N PHE A 315 2.95 7.19 -0.34
CA PHE A 315 2.94 5.82 -0.86
C PHE A 315 4.07 4.98 -0.24
N PHE A 316 5.24 5.58 -0.04
CA PHE A 316 6.38 4.96 0.67
C PHE A 316 6.39 5.29 2.17
N THR A 317 5.24 5.41 2.80
CA THR A 317 5.21 5.87 4.20
C THR A 317 6.06 4.98 5.12
N ALA A 318 6.69 5.63 6.10
CA ALA A 318 7.54 5.11 7.15
C ALA A 318 8.92 4.65 6.64
N ASN A 319 9.23 4.98 5.39
CA ASN A 319 10.56 4.82 4.81
C ASN A 319 11.31 6.16 4.77
N PRO A 320 12.30 6.37 5.65
CA PRO A 320 13.10 7.59 5.68
C PRO A 320 13.93 7.80 4.41
N LEU A 321 14.18 6.76 3.60
CA LEU A 321 14.97 6.88 2.37
C LEU A 321 14.25 7.74 1.32
N THR A 322 12.92 7.77 1.33
CA THR A 322 12.15 8.67 0.46
C THR A 322 12.37 10.14 0.84
N PHE A 323 12.49 10.42 2.14
CA PHE A 323 12.87 11.74 2.63
C PHE A 323 14.32 12.08 2.30
N GLU A 324 15.25 11.14 2.50
CA GLU A 324 16.65 11.31 2.12
C GLU A 324 16.79 11.66 0.64
N TYR A 325 15.99 11.02 -0.22
CA TYR A 325 16.01 11.31 -1.65
C TYR A 325 15.61 12.76 -1.97
N PHE A 326 14.50 13.25 -1.40
CA PHE A 326 13.97 14.57 -1.72
C PHE A 326 14.69 15.72 -0.97
N ALA A 327 15.09 15.49 0.28
CA ALA A 327 15.66 16.53 1.14
C ALA A 327 17.18 16.42 1.33
N GLY A 328 17.81 15.34 0.83
CA GLY A 328 19.23 15.05 1.04
C GLY A 328 19.60 14.59 2.46
N VAL A 329 18.63 14.50 3.37
CA VAL A 329 18.80 14.12 4.78
C VAL A 329 17.62 13.31 5.29
N TYR A 330 17.84 12.50 6.33
CA TYR A 330 16.74 11.88 7.06
C TYR A 330 15.88 12.90 7.80
N PRO A 331 14.62 12.56 8.13
CA PRO A 331 13.86 13.27 9.15
C PRO A 331 14.68 13.36 10.45
N ALA A 332 14.63 14.51 11.14
CA ALA A 332 15.47 14.78 12.31
C ALA A 332 15.39 13.68 13.39
N HIS A 333 14.19 13.19 13.68
CA HIS A 333 13.99 12.11 14.65
C HIS A 333 14.67 10.79 14.24
N ILE A 334 14.73 10.46 12.94
CA ILE A 334 15.44 9.27 12.44
C ILE A 334 16.94 9.46 12.59
N ALA A 335 17.47 10.64 12.25
CA ALA A 335 18.89 10.94 12.44
C ALA A 335 19.32 10.80 13.91
N GLU A 336 18.52 11.34 14.84
CA GLU A 336 18.76 11.21 16.29
C GLU A 336 18.72 9.76 16.78
N ILE A 337 17.79 8.95 16.27
CA ILE A 337 17.68 7.52 16.60
C ILE A 337 18.92 6.77 16.13
N VAL A 338 19.35 6.99 14.88
CA VAL A 338 20.54 6.34 14.30
C VAL A 338 21.78 6.68 15.12
N ASP A 339 21.96 7.96 15.49
CA ASP A 339 23.08 8.39 16.34
C ASP A 339 23.04 7.77 17.74
N THR A 340 21.85 7.63 18.31
CA THR A 340 21.66 7.01 19.63
C THR A 340 22.01 5.53 19.59
N VAL A 341 21.57 4.81 18.56
CA VAL A 341 21.92 3.39 18.35
C VAL A 341 23.43 3.23 18.24
N ARG A 342 24.10 4.07 17.44
CA ARG A 342 25.57 4.06 17.26
C ARG A 342 26.31 4.30 18.57
N LYS A 343 25.89 5.30 19.36
CA LYS A 343 26.50 5.60 20.67
C LYS A 343 26.39 4.41 21.62
N ARG A 344 25.24 3.75 21.70
CA ARG A 344 25.04 2.54 22.54
C ARG A 344 25.92 1.37 22.11
N VAL A 345 26.15 1.18 20.81
CA VAL A 345 27.07 0.15 20.30
C VAL A 345 28.51 0.45 20.69
N LEU A 346 28.93 1.72 20.71
CA LEU A 346 30.28 2.13 21.12
C LEU A 346 30.51 2.14 22.65
N SER A 347 29.43 2.05 23.44
CA SER A 347 29.45 2.11 24.91
C SER A 347 29.46 0.73 25.57
N ASN A 348 29.25 -0.32 24.78
CA ASN A 348 29.28 -1.74 25.14
C ASN A 348 30.47 -2.40 24.44
#